data_AF-A0A1Y3NME8-F1
#
_entry.id   AF-A0A1Y3NME8-F1
#
_cell.length_a   1.000
_cell.length_b   1.000
_cell.length_c   1.000
_cell.angle_alpha   90.00
_cell.angle_beta   90.00
_cell.angle_gamma   90.00
#
_symmetry.space_group_name_H-M   'P 1'
#
loop_
_entity.id
_entity.type
_entity.pdbx_description
1 polymer ?
#
loop_
_entity_poly.entity_id
_entity_poly.type
_entity_poly.pdbx_seq_one_letter_code
_entity_poly.pdbx_strand_id
1 'polypeptide(L)'
;MMVRGYVLRNNYLIQCNGWSACTVSHVNAQGKDCTDAAEGTIMGNGKAICFYLYKDANNDEIYAEEKLPTTGTRYVMFEAAQANAVYGQNKGDVVVLSLTSDSVVVVSAGTGIARGFHQNIKVIGSLDNALIYCAQEGQLSSCGVVNGLNGFYLNYDSDRDTKEVIKCEEKLGCRKLPVTKTSCTAGDVGAVIKSGGKIMMCTTDAGGKVELGLSEANLNYLSVSPVNACFPGVIEENKSAVKVGADGSVTLLEPGVHLNEKVKGVVKNAIYTCTTKSVTTTCEVQDANLGYYKNAGTRHAEDTFIACSVNGCAGIAVDGQGECNANSVGKLIGASPSLCLLYNDDTGTEYNAALTGEDAVGYMVGYGVGNIFGIEENRYAFVNVNASSVQMSTEYQKYVYIKSDHLDEQGSSGCPAKEEELNEFMLEDDNIYGVYTLNCVDSQEKDNLCPGSESTTDTAGADE
;
A
#
# COMPACT_ATOMS: atom_id res chain seq x y z
N MET A 1 19.26 -16.69 -24.20
CA MET A 1 17.91 -16.61 -23.62
C MET A 1 17.19 -17.90 -23.99
N MET A 2 16.74 -18.69 -23.01
CA MET A 2 15.93 -19.88 -23.31
C MET A 2 14.47 -19.44 -23.50
N VAL A 3 13.81 -19.95 -24.54
CA VAL A 3 12.39 -19.69 -24.79
C VAL A 3 11.57 -20.39 -23.71
N ARG A 4 10.60 -19.68 -23.12
CA ARG A 4 9.65 -20.22 -22.14
C ARG A 4 8.23 -20.02 -22.63
N GLY A 5 7.41 -21.07 -22.59
CA GLY A 5 6.02 -21.10 -23.05
C GLY A 5 5.77 -22.14 -24.15
N TYR A 6 4.83 -21.82 -25.04
CA TYR A 6 4.25 -22.70 -26.04
C TYR A 6 4.47 -22.22 -27.48
N VAL A 7 4.63 -23.16 -28.40
CA VAL A 7 4.60 -22.93 -29.85
C VAL A 7 3.79 -24.03 -30.53
N LEU A 8 2.87 -23.64 -31.42
CA LEU A 8 2.03 -24.51 -32.22
C LEU A 8 2.59 -24.62 -33.64
N ARG A 9 2.99 -25.81 -34.08
CA ARG A 9 3.46 -26.05 -35.46
C ARG A 9 2.98 -27.40 -35.96
N ASN A 10 2.40 -27.43 -37.16
CA ASN A 10 1.99 -28.68 -37.82
C ASN A 10 1.14 -29.62 -36.94
N ASN A 11 0.19 -29.06 -36.17
CA ASN A 11 -0.65 -29.81 -35.21
C ASN A 11 0.12 -30.43 -34.01
N TYR A 12 1.33 -29.95 -33.75
CA TYR A 12 2.08 -30.22 -32.53
C TYR A 12 2.12 -28.99 -31.64
N LEU A 13 2.03 -29.24 -30.34
CA LEU A 13 2.30 -28.29 -29.28
C LEU A 13 3.69 -28.57 -28.72
N ILE A 14 4.57 -27.58 -28.80
CA ILE A 14 5.90 -27.61 -28.21
C ILE A 14 5.87 -26.73 -26.98
N GLN A 15 6.22 -27.27 -25.82
CA GLN A 15 6.27 -26.54 -24.55
C GLN A 15 7.70 -26.55 -24.01
N CYS A 16 8.22 -25.37 -23.71
CA CYS A 16 9.53 -25.20 -23.08
C CYS A 16 9.34 -24.40 -21.79
N ASN A 17 9.81 -24.88 -20.65
CA ASN A 17 9.72 -24.13 -19.38
C ASN A 17 11.02 -23.40 -19.01
N GLY A 18 12.12 -23.70 -19.70
CA GLY A 18 13.44 -23.14 -19.43
C GLY A 18 14.16 -23.76 -18.21
N TRP A 19 13.57 -24.75 -17.55
CA TRP A 19 14.21 -25.55 -16.48
C TRP A 19 14.67 -26.92 -16.98
N SER A 20 13.90 -27.52 -17.90
CA SER A 20 14.16 -28.83 -18.48
C SER A 20 14.11 -28.79 -20.01
N ALA A 21 14.32 -29.95 -20.64
CA ALA A 21 14.05 -30.14 -22.06
C ALA A 21 12.60 -29.80 -22.40
N CYS A 22 12.36 -29.32 -23.62
CA CYS A 22 11.02 -29.05 -24.11
C CYS A 22 10.25 -30.36 -24.33
N THR A 23 8.95 -30.33 -24.09
CA THR A 23 8.04 -31.42 -24.39
C THR A 23 7.32 -31.16 -25.70
N VAL A 24 6.94 -32.23 -26.40
CA VAL A 24 6.17 -32.18 -27.65
C VAL A 24 4.96 -33.08 -27.51
N SER A 25 3.78 -32.54 -27.78
CA SER A 25 2.51 -33.28 -27.76
C SER A 25 1.67 -32.95 -28.99
N HIS A 26 0.68 -33.78 -29.31
CA HIS A 26 -0.29 -33.48 -30.35
C HIS A 26 -1.38 -32.54 -29.82
N VAL A 27 -1.83 -31.62 -30.67
CA VAL A 27 -3.02 -30.81 -30.40
C VAL A 27 -4.27 -31.72 -30.41
N ASN A 28 -5.04 -31.66 -29.34
CA ASN A 28 -6.31 -32.38 -29.19
C ASN A 28 -7.48 -31.44 -29.54
N ALA A 29 -8.04 -31.58 -30.74
CA ALA A 29 -9.13 -30.73 -31.21
C ALA A 29 -10.41 -30.83 -30.36
N GLN A 30 -10.57 -31.90 -29.59
CA GLN A 30 -11.69 -32.14 -28.68
C GLN A 30 -11.48 -31.47 -27.32
N GLY A 31 -10.25 -31.09 -26.95
CA GLY A 31 -9.93 -30.38 -25.71
C GLY A 31 -10.32 -28.90 -25.81
N LYS A 32 -11.62 -28.61 -25.70
CA LYS A 32 -12.22 -27.30 -25.88
C LYS A 32 -12.54 -26.56 -24.58
N ASP A 33 -12.19 -27.13 -23.45
CA ASP A 33 -12.50 -26.55 -22.14
C ASP A 33 -11.22 -26.50 -21.31
N CYS A 34 -11.16 -25.53 -20.40
CA CYS A 34 -10.14 -25.49 -19.35
C CYS A 34 -10.52 -26.49 -18.25
N THR A 35 -10.12 -27.75 -18.41
CA THR A 35 -10.33 -28.81 -17.41
C THR A 35 -8.99 -29.31 -16.90
N ASP A 36 -8.81 -29.37 -15.57
CA ASP A 36 -7.59 -29.83 -14.90
C ASP A 36 -6.32 -29.08 -15.35
N ALA A 37 -6.49 -27.80 -15.69
CA ALA A 37 -5.48 -26.99 -16.35
C ALA A 37 -4.61 -26.25 -15.31
N ALA A 38 -3.32 -26.55 -15.26
CA ALA A 38 -2.40 -25.72 -14.47
C ALA A 38 -2.38 -24.26 -14.98
N GLU A 39 -2.02 -23.32 -14.11
CA GLU A 39 -2.09 -21.89 -14.40
C GLU A 39 -1.31 -21.49 -15.68
N GLY A 40 -2.03 -20.89 -16.62
CA GLY A 40 -1.52 -20.46 -17.91
C GLY A 40 -1.20 -21.60 -18.88
N THR A 41 -1.71 -22.81 -18.65
CA THR A 41 -1.62 -23.91 -19.64
C THR A 41 -2.44 -23.59 -20.88
N ILE A 42 -1.97 -24.04 -22.04
CA ILE A 42 -2.73 -23.92 -23.29
C ILE A 42 -3.79 -25.01 -23.36
N MET A 43 -4.98 -24.67 -23.85
CA MET A 43 -6.05 -25.63 -24.10
C MET A 43 -5.61 -26.71 -25.09
N GLY A 44 -6.20 -27.90 -25.00
CA GLY A 44 -5.89 -29.03 -25.88
C GLY A 44 -6.00 -28.69 -27.37
N ASN A 45 -6.95 -27.83 -27.74
CA ASN A 45 -7.15 -27.37 -29.12
C ASN A 45 -6.17 -26.27 -29.58
N GLY A 46 -5.30 -25.76 -28.69
CA GLY A 46 -4.32 -24.71 -28.97
C GLY A 46 -4.92 -23.33 -29.26
N LYS A 47 -6.14 -23.02 -28.79
CA LYS A 47 -6.84 -21.76 -29.12
C LYS A 47 -6.96 -20.75 -27.98
N ALA A 48 -6.75 -21.16 -26.74
CA ALA A 48 -6.69 -20.26 -25.60
C ALA A 48 -5.71 -20.78 -24.56
N ILE A 49 -5.35 -19.92 -23.62
CA ILE A 49 -4.69 -20.30 -22.37
C ILE A 49 -5.69 -20.22 -21.21
N CYS A 50 -5.49 -21.10 -20.24
CA CYS A 50 -6.38 -21.30 -19.11
C CYS A 50 -5.77 -20.74 -17.83
N PHE A 51 -6.55 -19.98 -17.06
CA PHE A 51 -6.17 -19.50 -15.74
C PHE A 51 -7.12 -20.04 -14.71
N TYR A 52 -6.60 -20.81 -13.75
CA TYR A 52 -7.37 -21.19 -12.57
C TYR A 52 -7.70 -19.93 -11.76
N LEU A 53 -8.97 -19.75 -11.42
CA LEU A 53 -9.46 -18.61 -10.66
C LEU A 53 -9.69 -18.98 -9.19
N TYR A 54 -10.69 -19.82 -8.93
CA TYR A 54 -11.09 -20.23 -7.58
C TYR A 54 -11.99 -21.47 -7.64
N LYS A 55 -12.30 -22.05 -6.46
CA LYS A 55 -13.36 -23.06 -6.31
C LYS A 55 -14.64 -22.40 -5.85
N ASP A 56 -15.74 -22.71 -6.51
CA ASP A 56 -17.05 -22.21 -6.11
C ASP A 56 -17.57 -22.91 -4.84
N ALA A 57 -18.79 -22.55 -4.40
CA ALA A 57 -19.40 -23.14 -3.21
C ALA A 57 -19.66 -24.66 -3.34
N ASN A 58 -19.66 -25.21 -4.54
CA ASN A 58 -19.81 -26.65 -4.81
C ASN A 58 -18.46 -27.37 -4.95
N ASN A 59 -17.35 -26.66 -4.72
CA ASN A 59 -15.98 -27.14 -4.92
C ASN A 59 -15.63 -27.41 -6.40
N ASP A 60 -16.38 -26.80 -7.33
CA ASP A 60 -16.08 -26.83 -8.77
C ASP A 60 -15.00 -25.79 -9.09
N GLU A 61 -14.01 -26.19 -9.88
CA GLU A 61 -12.90 -25.31 -10.28
C GLU A 61 -13.33 -24.39 -11.42
N ILE A 62 -13.22 -23.08 -11.19
CA ILE A 62 -13.58 -22.06 -12.16
C ILE A 62 -12.31 -21.56 -12.85
N TYR A 63 -12.35 -21.50 -14.18
CA TYR A 63 -11.24 -21.09 -15.03
C TYR A 63 -11.61 -19.87 -15.89
N ALA A 64 -10.65 -18.98 -16.11
CA ALA A 64 -10.72 -17.97 -17.17
C ALA A 64 -10.00 -18.48 -18.43
N GLU A 65 -10.59 -18.19 -19.57
CA GLU A 65 -10.00 -18.43 -20.88
C GLU A 65 -9.49 -17.14 -21.48
N GLU A 66 -8.23 -17.13 -21.92
CA GLU A 66 -7.66 -16.05 -22.70
C GLU A 66 -7.32 -16.52 -24.11
N LYS A 67 -8.10 -16.05 -25.08
CA LYS A 67 -8.03 -16.53 -26.46
C LYS A 67 -6.77 -16.02 -27.16
N LEU A 68 -6.11 -16.91 -27.89
CA LEU A 68 -5.01 -16.53 -28.76
C LEU A 68 -5.55 -15.63 -29.87
N PRO A 69 -4.87 -14.52 -30.20
CA PRO A 69 -5.33 -13.60 -31.23
C PRO A 69 -5.25 -14.28 -32.61
N THR A 70 -6.17 -13.94 -33.50
CA THR A 70 -6.12 -14.44 -34.89
C THR A 70 -5.03 -13.76 -35.72
N THR A 71 -4.67 -12.52 -35.36
CA THR A 71 -3.64 -11.70 -36.01
C THR A 71 -2.93 -10.83 -34.97
N GLY A 72 -1.68 -10.45 -35.26
CA GLY A 72 -0.88 -9.60 -34.38
C GLY A 72 -0.42 -10.30 -33.10
N THR A 73 0.14 -9.49 -32.21
CA THR A 73 0.61 -9.92 -30.89
C THR A 73 -0.22 -9.23 -29.82
N ARG A 74 -0.65 -9.99 -28.82
CA ARG A 74 -1.34 -9.48 -27.63
C ARG A 74 -0.53 -9.84 -26.40
N TYR A 75 -0.41 -8.91 -25.47
CA TYR A 75 0.25 -9.14 -24.19
C TYR A 75 -0.80 -9.26 -23.08
N VAL A 76 -0.55 -10.17 -22.15
CA VAL A 76 -1.33 -10.33 -20.93
C VAL A 76 -0.42 -10.51 -19.74
N MET A 77 -0.86 -10.06 -18.57
CA MET A 77 -0.09 -10.09 -17.33
C MET A 77 -0.86 -10.75 -16.20
N PHE A 78 -0.17 -11.52 -15.38
CA PHE A 78 -0.74 -12.12 -14.17
C PHE A 78 0.31 -12.35 -13.09
N GLU A 79 -0.14 -12.54 -11.86
CA GLU A 79 0.68 -13.00 -10.73
C GLU A 79 0.59 -14.53 -10.58
N ALA A 80 1.72 -15.23 -10.59
CA ALA A 80 1.75 -16.68 -10.41
C ALA A 80 1.38 -17.06 -8.96
N ALA A 81 0.28 -17.81 -8.72
CA ALA A 81 -0.08 -18.21 -7.33
C ALA A 81 0.78 -19.33 -6.77
N GLN A 82 1.44 -20.07 -7.63
CA GLN A 82 2.33 -21.17 -7.31
C GLN A 82 3.50 -21.18 -8.27
N ALA A 83 4.52 -21.99 -7.98
CA ALA A 83 5.60 -22.22 -8.92
C ALA A 83 5.01 -22.69 -10.26
N ASN A 84 5.11 -21.86 -11.28
CA ASN A 84 4.52 -22.11 -12.57
C ASN A 84 5.50 -22.92 -13.41
N ALA A 85 5.33 -24.25 -13.41
CA ALA A 85 6.17 -25.17 -14.15
C ALA A 85 6.06 -25.02 -15.69
N VAL A 86 5.04 -24.31 -16.19
CA VAL A 86 4.87 -24.03 -17.62
C VAL A 86 5.85 -22.95 -18.07
N TYR A 87 5.95 -21.88 -17.29
CA TYR A 87 6.72 -20.69 -17.64
C TYR A 87 8.03 -20.55 -16.85
N GLY A 88 8.30 -21.50 -15.95
CA GLY A 88 9.50 -21.51 -15.11
C GLY A 88 9.58 -20.29 -14.19
N GLN A 89 8.47 -19.97 -13.52
CA GLN A 89 8.33 -18.80 -12.64
C GLN A 89 8.01 -19.25 -11.21
N ASN A 90 8.43 -18.48 -10.22
CA ASN A 90 8.12 -18.74 -8.82
C ASN A 90 6.74 -18.20 -8.44
N LYS A 91 6.26 -18.61 -7.27
CA LYS A 91 5.06 -18.01 -6.66
C LYS A 91 5.32 -16.52 -6.39
N GLY A 92 4.36 -15.67 -6.72
CA GLY A 92 4.40 -14.22 -6.55
C GLY A 92 5.08 -13.47 -7.69
N ASP A 93 5.71 -14.18 -8.63
CA ASP A 93 6.32 -13.52 -9.79
C ASP A 93 5.24 -12.93 -10.71
N VAL A 94 5.45 -11.70 -11.16
CA VAL A 94 4.68 -11.12 -12.27
C VAL A 94 5.14 -11.76 -13.57
N VAL A 95 4.18 -12.35 -14.29
CA VAL A 95 4.41 -13.03 -15.57
C VAL A 95 3.75 -12.24 -16.69
N VAL A 96 4.53 -11.90 -17.72
CA VAL A 96 4.04 -11.27 -18.94
C VAL A 96 4.13 -12.28 -20.07
N LEU A 97 3.01 -12.53 -20.75
CA LEU A 97 2.93 -13.44 -21.89
C LEU A 97 2.66 -12.67 -23.17
N SER A 98 3.42 -13.00 -24.22
CA SER A 98 3.17 -12.60 -25.61
C SER A 98 2.39 -13.71 -26.30
N LEU A 99 1.15 -13.41 -26.69
CA LEU A 99 0.24 -14.30 -27.39
C LEU A 99 0.21 -13.93 -28.87
N THR A 100 0.42 -14.91 -29.73
CA THR A 100 0.18 -14.84 -31.18
C THR A 100 -0.86 -15.89 -31.55
N SER A 101 -1.18 -16.03 -32.83
CA SER A 101 -2.10 -17.08 -33.30
C SER A 101 -1.55 -18.51 -33.12
N ASP A 102 -0.27 -18.64 -32.83
CA ASP A 102 0.48 -19.88 -32.86
C ASP A 102 1.54 -20.00 -31.76
N SER A 103 1.62 -19.06 -30.81
CA SER A 103 2.58 -19.11 -29.71
C SER A 103 2.10 -18.36 -28.48
N VAL A 104 2.61 -18.77 -27.33
CA VAL A 104 2.45 -18.08 -26.04
C VAL A 104 3.80 -18.10 -25.37
N VAL A 105 4.50 -16.98 -25.29
CA VAL A 105 5.88 -16.94 -24.80
C VAL A 105 6.07 -15.91 -23.70
N VAL A 106 6.92 -16.20 -22.72
CA VAL A 106 7.25 -15.27 -21.64
C VAL A 106 8.03 -14.07 -22.21
N VAL A 107 7.62 -12.88 -21.82
CA VAL A 107 8.30 -11.61 -22.09
C VAL A 107 9.02 -11.18 -20.83
N SER A 108 10.36 -11.11 -20.87
CA SER A 108 11.14 -10.65 -19.71
C SER A 108 11.59 -9.19 -19.81
N ALA A 109 11.48 -8.59 -21.00
CA ALA A 109 11.86 -7.19 -21.27
C ALA A 109 11.28 -6.71 -22.60
N GLY A 110 11.26 -5.39 -22.81
CA GLY A 110 10.93 -4.74 -24.08
C GLY A 110 9.47 -4.31 -24.24
N THR A 111 9.05 -4.01 -25.47
CA THR A 111 7.80 -3.30 -25.78
C THR A 111 6.50 -4.02 -25.38
N GLY A 112 6.57 -5.28 -24.99
CA GLY A 112 5.43 -6.01 -24.40
C GLY A 112 5.11 -5.60 -22.96
N ILE A 113 5.99 -4.81 -22.32
CA ILE A 113 5.83 -4.30 -20.96
C ILE A 113 5.64 -2.80 -21.04
N ALA A 114 4.39 -2.34 -21.11
CA ALA A 114 4.07 -0.92 -21.11
C ALA A 114 4.16 -0.36 -19.69
N ARG A 115 4.49 0.93 -19.57
CA ARG A 115 4.39 1.64 -18.28
C ARG A 115 2.92 1.95 -17.98
N GLY A 116 2.47 1.72 -16.74
CA GLY A 116 1.11 2.01 -16.28
C GLY A 116 0.38 0.79 -15.71
N PHE A 117 -0.94 0.89 -15.62
CA PHE A 117 -1.79 -0.17 -15.07
C PHE A 117 -2.20 -1.20 -16.12
N HIS A 118 -2.08 -2.46 -15.72
CA HIS A 118 -2.51 -3.66 -16.42
C HIS A 118 -3.53 -4.40 -15.56
N GLN A 119 -4.47 -5.10 -16.18
CA GLN A 119 -5.37 -5.97 -15.42
C GLN A 119 -4.63 -7.25 -15.04
N ASN A 120 -4.65 -7.64 -13.75
CA ASN A 120 -4.24 -8.98 -13.37
C ASN A 120 -5.34 -9.95 -13.81
N ILE A 121 -5.16 -10.61 -14.95
CA ILE A 121 -6.24 -11.35 -15.63
C ILE A 121 -6.79 -12.54 -14.82
N LYS A 122 -6.09 -12.93 -13.76
CA LYS A 122 -6.48 -14.01 -12.86
C LYS A 122 -7.42 -13.56 -11.74
N VAL A 123 -7.45 -12.26 -11.45
CA VAL A 123 -8.27 -11.74 -10.36
C VAL A 123 -9.58 -11.26 -10.94
N ILE A 124 -10.68 -11.91 -10.53
CA ILE A 124 -12.03 -11.57 -10.95
C ILE A 124 -12.89 -11.36 -9.71
N GLY A 125 -13.71 -10.31 -9.71
CA GLY A 125 -14.66 -10.03 -8.63
C GLY A 125 -14.02 -9.51 -7.33
N SER A 126 -12.69 -9.40 -7.28
CA SER A 126 -11.95 -8.84 -6.14
C SER A 126 -11.18 -7.59 -6.54
N LEU A 127 -10.92 -6.74 -5.55
CA LEU A 127 -9.99 -5.62 -5.63
C LEU A 127 -8.57 -6.04 -5.21
N ASP A 128 -8.43 -7.08 -4.39
CA ASP A 128 -7.13 -7.54 -3.89
C ASP A 128 -6.29 -8.10 -5.04
N ASN A 129 -5.06 -7.61 -5.18
CA ASN A 129 -4.12 -7.98 -6.25
C ASN A 129 -4.69 -7.84 -7.67
N ALA A 130 -5.75 -7.06 -7.86
CA ALA A 130 -6.53 -7.03 -9.09
C ALA A 130 -5.83 -6.35 -10.28
N LEU A 131 -4.75 -5.61 -10.01
CA LEU A 131 -4.01 -4.84 -10.99
C LEU A 131 -2.52 -5.21 -10.92
N ILE A 132 -1.81 -4.93 -12.01
CA ILE A 132 -0.35 -4.93 -12.07
C ILE A 132 0.06 -3.54 -12.54
N TYR A 133 0.96 -2.87 -11.82
CA TYR A 133 1.48 -1.57 -12.20
C TYR A 133 2.96 -1.67 -12.54
N CYS A 134 3.32 -1.24 -13.75
CA CYS A 134 4.71 -1.15 -14.20
C CYS A 134 5.18 0.30 -14.17
N ALA A 135 6.19 0.60 -13.34
CA ALA A 135 6.72 1.95 -13.19
C ALA A 135 7.60 2.39 -14.38
N GLN A 136 8.20 1.45 -15.12
CA GLN A 136 9.07 1.72 -16.27
C GLN A 136 8.70 0.85 -17.46
N GLU A 137 8.72 1.45 -18.65
CA GLU A 137 8.48 0.72 -19.90
C GLU A 137 9.64 -0.24 -20.19
N GLY A 138 9.31 -1.46 -20.61
CA GLY A 138 10.28 -2.47 -21.00
C GLY A 138 11.00 -3.19 -19.87
N GLN A 139 10.70 -2.89 -18.60
CA GLN A 139 11.37 -3.47 -17.44
C GLN A 139 10.41 -4.23 -16.54
N LEU A 140 10.48 -5.56 -16.58
CA LEU A 140 9.63 -6.44 -15.76
C LEU A 140 9.84 -6.22 -14.25
N SER A 141 11.08 -5.93 -13.83
CA SER A 141 11.43 -5.65 -12.42
C SER A 141 10.78 -4.37 -11.87
N SER A 142 10.21 -3.53 -12.74
CA SER A 142 9.45 -2.34 -12.34
C SER A 142 7.96 -2.61 -12.15
N CYS A 143 7.52 -3.84 -12.43
CA CYS A 143 6.13 -4.26 -12.34
C CYS A 143 5.86 -4.90 -10.98
N GLY A 144 4.82 -4.43 -10.30
CA GLY A 144 4.34 -4.98 -9.04
C GLY A 144 2.84 -5.22 -9.08
N VAL A 145 2.37 -6.20 -8.31
CA VAL A 145 0.95 -6.49 -8.14
C VAL A 145 0.37 -5.48 -7.17
N VAL A 146 -0.74 -4.85 -7.50
CA VAL A 146 -1.38 -3.86 -6.64
C VAL A 146 -2.87 -4.13 -6.50
N ASN A 147 -3.43 -3.74 -5.36
CA ASN A 147 -4.86 -3.72 -5.14
C ASN A 147 -5.50 -2.64 -6.00
N GLY A 148 -6.72 -2.92 -6.44
CA GLY A 148 -7.62 -1.91 -6.96
C GLY A 148 -8.25 -1.10 -5.83
N LEU A 149 -8.41 0.21 -6.05
CA LEU A 149 -9.33 1.06 -5.30
C LEU A 149 -10.54 1.38 -6.16
N ASN A 150 -11.66 1.73 -5.52
CA ASN A 150 -12.85 2.27 -6.17
C ASN A 150 -12.46 3.43 -7.11
N GLY A 151 -12.49 3.19 -8.42
CA GLY A 151 -11.99 4.18 -9.39
C GLY A 151 -11.78 3.65 -10.81
N PHE A 152 -11.24 4.52 -11.66
CA PHE A 152 -10.84 4.21 -13.02
C PHE A 152 -9.32 4.31 -13.17
N TYR A 153 -8.74 3.43 -13.98
CA TYR A 153 -7.32 3.40 -14.29
C TYR A 153 -7.16 3.40 -15.80
N LEU A 154 -6.20 4.15 -16.34
CA LEU A 154 -5.84 4.01 -17.75
C LEU A 154 -5.36 2.59 -18.04
N ASN A 155 -5.96 1.92 -19.02
CA ASN A 155 -5.55 0.59 -19.43
C ASN A 155 -4.29 0.68 -20.31
N TYR A 156 -3.23 -0.02 -19.92
CA TYR A 156 -2.00 -0.13 -20.72
C TYR A 156 -1.81 -1.51 -21.35
N ASP A 157 -2.79 -2.41 -21.25
CA ASP A 157 -2.82 -3.66 -22.00
C ASP A 157 -2.90 -3.43 -23.52
N SER A 158 -2.68 -4.49 -24.30
CA SER A 158 -2.73 -4.42 -25.77
C SER A 158 -4.10 -4.07 -26.34
N ASP A 159 -5.18 -4.17 -25.56
CA ASP A 159 -6.54 -3.80 -25.96
C ASP A 159 -6.92 -2.36 -25.58
N ARG A 160 -5.96 -1.53 -25.11
CA ARG A 160 -6.19 -0.15 -24.66
C ARG A 160 -6.92 0.75 -25.66
N ASP A 161 -6.75 0.56 -26.95
CA ASP A 161 -7.42 1.40 -27.96
C ASP A 161 -8.93 1.11 -28.08
N THR A 162 -9.36 -0.05 -27.58
CA THR A 162 -10.77 -0.50 -27.57
C THR A 162 -11.37 -0.56 -26.17
N LYS A 163 -10.52 -0.60 -25.14
CA LYS A 163 -10.88 -0.60 -23.73
C LYS A 163 -9.93 0.34 -23.01
N GLU A 164 -10.21 1.63 -23.08
CA GLU A 164 -9.28 2.66 -22.65
C GLU A 164 -9.07 2.71 -21.13
N VAL A 165 -9.98 2.14 -20.35
CA VAL A 165 -9.92 2.15 -18.88
C VAL A 165 -10.14 0.77 -18.25
N ILE A 166 -9.59 0.58 -17.07
CA ILE A 166 -9.94 -0.47 -16.12
C ILE A 166 -10.82 0.18 -15.04
N LYS A 167 -12.06 -0.27 -14.87
CA LYS A 167 -12.97 0.15 -13.80
C LYS A 167 -12.84 -0.84 -12.64
N CYS A 168 -12.47 -0.35 -11.47
CA CYS A 168 -12.41 -1.14 -10.24
C CYS A 168 -13.50 -0.67 -9.29
N GLU A 169 -14.31 -1.61 -8.80
CA GLU A 169 -15.47 -1.33 -7.96
C GLU A 169 -15.61 -2.42 -6.90
N GLU A 170 -15.87 -2.02 -5.67
CA GLU A 170 -16.15 -2.94 -4.57
C GLU A 170 -17.23 -3.95 -4.99
N LYS A 171 -17.01 -5.23 -4.69
CA LYS A 171 -17.87 -6.39 -5.06
C LYS A 171 -17.85 -6.82 -6.52
N LEU A 172 -17.40 -5.97 -7.45
CA LEU A 172 -17.28 -6.34 -8.88
C LEU A 172 -15.83 -6.55 -9.32
N GLY A 173 -14.87 -6.12 -8.51
CA GLY A 173 -13.46 -6.14 -8.82
C GLY A 173 -13.10 -5.21 -9.99
N CYS A 174 -11.95 -5.47 -10.60
CA CYS A 174 -11.44 -4.68 -11.72
C CYS A 174 -11.80 -5.31 -13.08
N ARG A 175 -12.34 -4.50 -14.01
CA ARG A 175 -12.68 -4.92 -15.38
C ARG A 175 -12.37 -3.85 -16.41
N LYS A 176 -11.87 -4.26 -17.57
CA LYS A 176 -11.61 -3.36 -18.70
C LYS A 176 -12.90 -2.93 -19.40
N LEU A 177 -13.04 -1.64 -19.68
CA LEU A 177 -14.22 -1.05 -20.32
C LEU A 177 -13.83 -0.06 -21.45
N PRO A 178 -14.62 0.01 -22.54
CA PRO A 178 -14.50 1.10 -23.52
C PRO A 178 -15.00 2.43 -22.95
N VAL A 179 -14.41 3.54 -23.40
CA VAL A 179 -14.91 4.90 -23.11
C VAL A 179 -15.65 5.44 -24.33
N THR A 180 -16.98 5.40 -24.27
CA THR A 180 -17.85 5.77 -25.41
C THR A 180 -18.33 7.21 -25.40
N LYS A 181 -18.37 7.86 -24.22
CA LYS A 181 -18.78 9.27 -24.10
C LYS A 181 -17.65 10.20 -24.57
N THR A 182 -18.01 11.29 -25.25
CA THR A 182 -17.03 12.24 -25.82
C THR A 182 -17.09 13.65 -25.22
N SER A 183 -18.10 13.92 -24.39
CA SER A 183 -18.33 15.22 -23.74
C SER A 183 -18.96 15.03 -22.36
N CYS A 184 -18.71 16.00 -21.47
CA CYS A 184 -19.38 16.09 -20.16
C CYS A 184 -20.70 16.83 -20.33
N THR A 185 -21.80 16.22 -19.89
CA THR A 185 -23.13 16.83 -19.83
C THR A 185 -23.64 16.89 -18.39
N ALA A 186 -24.77 17.55 -18.16
CA ALA A 186 -25.37 17.60 -16.83
C ALA A 186 -25.66 16.17 -16.32
N GLY A 187 -25.23 15.88 -15.09
CA GLY A 187 -25.30 14.55 -14.49
C GLY A 187 -24.11 13.65 -14.83
N ASP A 188 -23.10 14.07 -15.60
CA ASP A 188 -21.92 13.25 -15.92
C ASP A 188 -20.76 13.37 -14.93
N VAL A 189 -20.89 14.14 -13.85
CA VAL A 189 -19.81 14.31 -12.86
C VAL A 189 -19.28 12.95 -12.37
N GLY A 190 -17.97 12.73 -12.44
CA GLY A 190 -17.32 11.44 -12.16
C GLY A 190 -17.25 10.48 -13.36
N ALA A 191 -18.04 10.67 -14.41
CA ALA A 191 -17.91 9.84 -15.61
C ALA A 191 -16.59 10.11 -16.35
N VAL A 192 -16.05 9.06 -16.98
CA VAL A 192 -14.91 9.16 -17.90
C VAL A 192 -15.38 9.40 -19.34
N ILE A 193 -14.67 10.26 -20.07
CA ILE A 193 -14.96 10.62 -21.46
C ILE A 193 -13.67 10.62 -22.30
N LYS A 194 -13.84 10.48 -23.62
CA LYS A 194 -12.78 10.59 -24.62
C LYS A 194 -12.87 11.93 -25.35
N SER A 195 -11.95 12.85 -25.06
CA SER A 195 -11.94 14.22 -25.61
C SER A 195 -10.57 14.56 -26.18
N GLY A 196 -10.49 14.88 -27.48
CA GLY A 196 -9.22 15.22 -28.13
C GLY A 196 -8.20 14.07 -28.13
N GLY A 197 -8.67 12.82 -28.19
CA GLY A 197 -7.80 11.63 -28.12
C GLY A 197 -7.31 11.27 -26.72
N LYS A 198 -7.72 12.02 -25.69
CA LYS A 198 -7.34 11.81 -24.30
C LYS A 198 -8.53 11.32 -23.48
N ILE A 199 -8.23 10.62 -22.39
CA ILE A 199 -9.23 10.23 -21.40
C ILE A 199 -9.29 11.28 -20.31
N MET A 200 -10.49 11.75 -20.03
CA MET A 200 -10.77 12.79 -19.05
C MET A 200 -11.85 12.30 -18.08
N MET A 201 -11.88 12.83 -16.87
CA MET A 201 -13.01 12.70 -15.95
C MET A 201 -13.80 14.02 -15.91
N CYS A 202 -15.11 13.94 -15.94
CA CYS A 202 -15.99 15.10 -15.72
C CYS A 202 -15.99 15.52 -14.24
N THR A 203 -15.81 16.80 -13.96
CA THR A 203 -15.65 17.31 -12.59
C THR A 203 -16.83 18.16 -12.13
N THR A 204 -17.60 18.75 -13.06
CA THR A 204 -18.76 19.59 -12.75
C THR A 204 -19.86 19.42 -13.80
N ASP A 205 -21.11 19.69 -13.43
CA ASP A 205 -22.26 19.69 -14.37
C ASP A 205 -22.14 20.77 -15.47
N ALA A 206 -21.32 21.80 -15.24
CA ALA A 206 -21.03 22.85 -16.22
C ALA A 206 -20.02 22.39 -17.29
N GLY A 207 -19.67 21.11 -17.34
CA GLY A 207 -18.74 20.54 -18.31
C GLY A 207 -17.27 20.68 -17.92
N GLY A 208 -16.97 20.93 -16.64
CA GLY A 208 -15.61 20.86 -16.11
C GLY A 208 -15.02 19.47 -16.33
N LYS A 209 -13.73 19.39 -16.65
CA LYS A 209 -13.04 18.13 -16.89
C LYS A 209 -11.57 18.18 -16.47
N VAL A 210 -11.03 17.03 -16.10
CA VAL A 210 -9.62 16.85 -15.74
C VAL A 210 -9.03 15.68 -16.53
N GLU A 211 -7.79 15.82 -16.99
CA GLU A 211 -7.09 14.81 -17.78
C GLU A 211 -6.52 13.71 -16.87
N LEU A 212 -6.61 12.45 -17.32
CA LEU A 212 -5.89 11.33 -16.75
C LEU A 212 -4.60 11.11 -17.56
N GLY A 213 -3.48 10.84 -16.88
CA GLY A 213 -2.23 10.47 -17.56
C GLY A 213 -1.04 10.31 -16.62
N LEU A 214 0.08 9.81 -17.16
CA LEU A 214 1.30 9.48 -16.43
C LEU A 214 2.21 10.70 -16.16
N SER A 215 1.70 11.71 -15.46
CA SER A 215 2.44 12.93 -15.15
C SER A 215 2.02 13.54 -13.82
N GLU A 216 2.99 14.07 -13.09
CA GLU A 216 2.77 14.86 -11.87
C GLU A 216 1.86 16.08 -12.12
N ALA A 217 1.83 16.59 -13.36
CA ALA A 217 0.91 17.67 -13.74
C ALA A 217 -0.58 17.25 -13.68
N ASN A 218 -0.86 15.95 -13.76
CA ASN A 218 -2.22 15.41 -13.66
C ASN A 218 -2.61 15.12 -12.21
N LEU A 219 -1.65 15.10 -11.27
CA LEU A 219 -1.94 14.86 -9.87
C LEU A 219 -2.91 15.93 -9.35
N ASN A 220 -4.08 15.51 -8.91
CA ASN A 220 -5.10 16.43 -8.41
C ASN A 220 -6.02 15.80 -7.36
N TYR A 221 -6.54 16.64 -6.48
CA TYR A 221 -7.50 16.25 -5.45
C TYR A 221 -8.73 17.15 -5.66
N LEU A 222 -9.88 16.54 -5.87
CA LEU A 222 -11.08 17.23 -6.31
C LEU A 222 -12.28 16.79 -5.50
N SER A 223 -13.11 17.74 -5.09
CA SER A 223 -14.47 17.45 -4.64
C SER A 223 -15.40 17.38 -5.86
N VAL A 224 -16.22 16.33 -5.93
CA VAL A 224 -17.20 16.07 -6.99
C VAL A 224 -18.59 15.97 -6.38
N SER A 225 -19.55 16.74 -6.92
CA SER A 225 -20.90 16.85 -6.38
C SER A 225 -21.88 17.42 -7.42
N PRO A 226 -23.08 16.82 -7.58
CA PRO A 226 -23.41 15.43 -7.22
C PRO A 226 -22.58 14.48 -8.08
N VAL A 227 -22.14 13.34 -7.56
CA VAL A 227 -21.39 12.36 -8.38
C VAL A 227 -22.36 11.40 -9.08
N ASN A 228 -22.14 11.14 -10.37
CA ASN A 228 -22.88 10.12 -11.09
C ASN A 228 -22.56 8.74 -10.49
N ALA A 229 -23.57 7.90 -10.25
CA ALA A 229 -23.39 6.53 -9.77
C ALA A 229 -22.59 5.61 -10.72
N CYS A 230 -22.24 6.08 -11.92
CA CYS A 230 -21.28 5.41 -12.79
C CYS A 230 -19.87 5.42 -12.20
N PHE A 231 -19.52 6.38 -11.34
CA PHE A 231 -18.23 6.36 -10.64
C PHE A 231 -18.24 5.19 -9.62
N PRO A 232 -17.16 4.39 -9.53
CA PRO A 232 -17.14 3.24 -8.62
C PRO A 232 -17.23 3.64 -7.15
N GLY A 233 -17.96 2.86 -6.36
CA GLY A 233 -18.05 3.03 -4.90
C GLY A 233 -18.93 4.20 -4.44
N VAL A 234 -19.72 4.81 -5.33
CA VAL A 234 -20.61 5.93 -4.99
C VAL A 234 -22.04 5.69 -5.46
N ILE A 235 -23.00 6.32 -4.77
CA ILE A 235 -24.41 6.40 -5.16
C ILE A 235 -24.73 7.82 -5.65
N GLU A 236 -25.81 8.02 -6.40
CA GLU A 236 -26.12 9.29 -7.12
C GLU A 236 -26.27 10.52 -6.20
N GLU A 237 -26.54 10.29 -4.91
CA GLU A 237 -26.69 11.35 -3.92
C GLU A 237 -25.36 11.79 -3.29
N ASN A 238 -24.26 11.09 -3.62
CA ASN A 238 -22.99 11.30 -2.95
C ASN A 238 -22.34 12.64 -3.34
N LYS A 239 -21.81 13.31 -2.34
CA LYS A 239 -20.74 14.30 -2.50
C LYS A 239 -19.44 13.58 -2.14
N SER A 240 -18.54 13.45 -3.08
CA SER A 240 -17.33 12.65 -2.90
C SER A 240 -16.09 13.47 -3.16
N ALA A 241 -14.97 12.97 -2.65
CA ALA A 241 -13.66 13.49 -3.01
C ALA A 241 -12.91 12.41 -3.77
N VAL A 242 -12.17 12.81 -4.80
CA VAL A 242 -11.41 11.90 -5.65
C VAL A 242 -9.99 12.40 -5.82
N LYS A 243 -9.07 11.46 -6.00
CA LYS A 243 -7.68 11.70 -6.37
C LYS A 243 -7.47 11.31 -7.82
N VAL A 244 -7.08 12.25 -8.66
CA VAL A 244 -6.49 11.99 -9.98
C VAL A 244 -4.99 11.79 -9.75
N GLY A 245 -4.49 10.58 -9.98
CA GLY A 245 -3.10 10.20 -9.73
C GLY A 245 -2.17 10.56 -10.90
N ALA A 246 -0.89 10.75 -10.59
CA ALA A 246 0.18 10.92 -11.58
C ALA A 246 0.51 9.64 -12.37
N ASP A 247 -0.16 8.55 -12.04
CA ASP A 247 -0.06 7.20 -12.60
C ASP A 247 -1.23 6.86 -13.54
N GLY A 248 -2.08 7.84 -13.85
CA GLY A 248 -3.22 7.65 -14.75
C GLY A 248 -4.43 6.99 -14.08
N SER A 249 -4.50 6.96 -12.75
CA SER A 249 -5.74 6.57 -12.05
C SER A 249 -6.59 7.77 -11.66
N VAL A 250 -7.88 7.54 -11.44
CA VAL A 250 -8.75 8.39 -10.63
C VAL A 250 -9.51 7.53 -9.63
N THR A 251 -9.28 7.76 -8.34
CA THR A 251 -9.78 6.92 -7.25
C THR A 251 -10.58 7.72 -6.25
N LEU A 252 -11.56 7.07 -5.62
CA LEU A 252 -12.29 7.62 -4.49
C LEU A 252 -11.34 7.83 -3.30
N LEU A 253 -11.48 8.95 -2.61
CA LEU A 253 -10.85 9.17 -1.30
C LEU A 253 -11.82 8.68 -0.23
N GLU A 254 -11.62 7.45 0.22
CA GLU A 254 -12.41 6.84 1.29
C GLU A 254 -12.11 7.49 2.66
N PRO A 255 -12.97 7.31 3.69
CA PRO A 255 -12.69 7.82 5.02
C PRO A 255 -11.33 7.37 5.57
N GLY A 256 -10.61 8.29 6.20
CA GLY A 256 -9.29 8.05 6.77
C GLY A 256 -8.23 9.06 6.30
N VAL A 257 -6.97 8.74 6.55
CA VAL A 257 -5.82 9.60 6.24
C VAL A 257 -5.17 9.17 4.93
N HIS A 258 -4.90 10.13 4.04
CA HIS A 258 -4.27 9.91 2.74
C HIS A 258 -3.02 10.77 2.61
N LEU A 259 -1.99 10.25 1.94
CA LEU A 259 -0.80 11.04 1.61
C LEU A 259 -1.13 12.10 0.56
N ASN A 260 -0.70 13.35 0.79
CA ASN A 260 -0.71 14.39 -0.22
C ASN A 260 0.56 14.31 -1.07
N GLU A 261 0.48 13.59 -2.18
CA GLU A 261 1.63 13.34 -3.07
C GLU A 261 2.17 14.61 -3.74
N LYS A 262 1.45 15.73 -3.69
CA LYS A 262 1.92 17.04 -4.17
C LYS A 262 2.97 17.65 -3.24
N VAL A 263 3.02 17.23 -1.98
CA VAL A 263 3.91 17.76 -0.97
C VAL A 263 5.02 16.75 -0.73
N LYS A 264 6.28 17.17 -0.89
CA LYS A 264 7.46 16.34 -0.69
C LYS A 264 8.44 17.07 0.23
N GLY A 265 9.05 16.35 1.18
CA GLY A 265 10.12 16.89 2.01
C GLY A 265 9.68 17.73 3.22
N VAL A 266 8.39 17.93 3.44
CA VAL A 266 7.85 18.72 4.58
C VAL A 266 6.55 18.10 5.11
N VAL A 267 6.22 18.38 6.38
CA VAL A 267 4.97 17.93 7.02
C VAL A 267 3.77 18.86 6.78
N LYS A 268 4.04 20.10 6.37
CA LYS A 268 3.02 21.10 6.10
C LYS A 268 2.14 20.69 4.92
N ASN A 269 0.83 20.62 5.10
CA ASN A 269 -0.16 20.16 4.12
C ASN A 269 0.11 18.73 3.58
N ALA A 270 0.87 17.91 4.30
CA ALA A 270 1.38 16.63 3.78
C ALA A 270 0.34 15.52 3.73
N ILE A 271 -0.82 15.69 4.36
CA ILE A 271 -1.89 14.69 4.39
C ILE A 271 -3.26 15.30 4.07
N TYR A 272 -4.18 14.43 3.66
CA TYR A 272 -5.61 14.68 3.62
C TYR A 272 -6.30 13.82 4.68
N THR A 273 -7.17 14.43 5.48
CA THR A 273 -8.04 13.70 6.40
C THR A 273 -9.46 13.73 5.83
N CYS A 274 -9.98 12.55 5.49
CA CYS A 274 -11.28 12.37 4.88
C CYS A 274 -12.28 11.79 5.88
N THR A 275 -13.46 12.38 5.95
CA THR A 275 -14.56 11.90 6.79
C THR A 275 -15.84 11.81 5.96
N THR A 276 -16.65 10.78 6.21
CA THR A 276 -17.96 10.64 5.57
C THR A 276 -19.07 10.74 6.60
N LYS A 277 -20.01 11.64 6.37
CA LYS A 277 -21.24 11.76 7.16
C LYS A 277 -22.44 11.63 6.23
N SER A 278 -23.26 10.60 6.45
CA SER A 278 -24.32 10.23 5.50
C SER A 278 -23.71 9.97 4.11
N VAL A 279 -24.15 10.70 3.08
CA VAL A 279 -23.69 10.60 1.68
C VAL A 279 -22.61 11.63 1.31
N THR A 280 -22.10 12.40 2.27
CA THR A 280 -21.10 13.45 1.99
C THR A 280 -19.75 13.09 2.60
N THR A 281 -18.75 12.91 1.72
CA THR A 281 -17.34 12.81 2.06
C THR A 281 -16.67 14.16 1.92
N THR A 282 -16.03 14.62 2.99
CA THR A 282 -15.21 15.83 3.01
C THR A 282 -13.78 15.46 3.32
N CYS A 283 -12.84 15.97 2.52
CA CYS A 283 -11.41 15.80 2.73
C CYS A 283 -10.76 17.15 2.95
N GLU A 284 -10.03 17.28 4.05
CA GLU A 284 -9.32 18.51 4.41
C GLU A 284 -7.82 18.27 4.32
N VAL A 285 -7.10 19.20 3.68
CA VAL A 285 -5.64 19.20 3.69
C VAL A 285 -5.16 19.70 5.05
N GLN A 286 -4.21 19.00 5.65
CA GLN A 286 -3.74 19.27 7.01
C GLN A 286 -2.22 19.10 7.10
N ASP A 287 -1.62 19.80 8.05
CA ASP A 287 -0.24 19.56 8.48
C ASP A 287 -0.21 18.21 9.21
N ALA A 288 0.80 17.39 8.95
CA ALA A 288 0.97 16.13 9.65
C ALA A 288 1.76 16.34 10.95
N ASN A 289 1.34 15.66 12.01
CA ASN A 289 2.17 15.45 13.19
C ASN A 289 3.25 14.39 12.87
N LEU A 290 4.33 14.39 13.65
CA LEU A 290 5.36 13.36 13.52
C LEU A 290 4.80 12.02 13.98
N GLY A 291 5.06 10.94 13.24
CA GLY A 291 4.59 9.60 13.56
C GLY A 291 4.10 8.81 12.36
N TYR A 292 3.09 7.97 12.58
CA TYR A 292 2.55 7.04 11.61
C TYR A 292 1.04 7.18 11.47
N TYR A 293 0.53 7.08 10.25
CA TYR A 293 -0.90 7.06 9.93
C TYR A 293 -1.22 5.85 9.09
N LYS A 294 -2.31 5.14 9.37
CA LYS A 294 -2.82 4.12 8.46
C LYS A 294 -3.26 4.79 7.16
N ASN A 295 -2.69 4.38 6.04
CA ASN A 295 -2.97 4.99 4.75
C ASN A 295 -4.28 4.44 4.17
N ALA A 296 -5.32 5.25 4.14
CA ALA A 296 -6.60 4.88 3.53
C ALA A 296 -6.53 4.78 1.99
N GLY A 297 -5.48 5.33 1.37
CA GLY A 297 -5.23 5.24 -0.07
C GLY A 297 -4.25 4.15 -0.47
N THR A 298 -3.90 3.22 0.43
CA THR A 298 -2.93 2.17 0.16
C THR A 298 -3.37 1.27 -1.00
N ARG A 299 -2.44 0.95 -1.88
CA ARG A 299 -2.64 0.01 -2.99
C ARG A 299 -1.74 -1.22 -2.88
N HIS A 300 -0.74 -1.19 -2.02
CA HIS A 300 0.21 -2.27 -1.85
C HIS A 300 0.63 -2.39 -0.38
N ALA A 301 1.17 -3.54 -0.01
CA ALA A 301 1.90 -3.70 1.25
C ALA A 301 3.03 -2.65 1.46
N GLU A 302 3.54 -2.00 0.40
CA GLU A 302 4.61 -1.00 0.50
C GLU A 302 4.14 0.41 0.91
N ASP A 303 2.84 0.67 0.93
CA ASP A 303 2.29 1.99 1.29
C ASP A 303 1.14 1.90 2.29
N THR A 304 1.10 0.82 3.09
CA THR A 304 0.02 0.56 4.06
C THR A 304 -0.03 1.62 5.17
N PHE A 305 1.10 2.24 5.49
CA PHE A 305 1.18 3.36 6.43
C PHE A 305 1.85 4.57 5.78
N ILE A 306 1.57 5.74 6.32
CA ILE A 306 2.27 6.99 6.04
C ILE A 306 3.15 7.27 7.24
N ALA A 307 4.45 7.39 7.04
CA ALA A 307 5.40 7.80 8.07
C ALA A 307 5.78 9.27 7.85
N CYS A 308 5.60 10.09 8.87
CA CYS A 308 5.85 11.53 8.85
C CYS A 308 6.95 11.89 9.84
N SER A 309 8.07 12.40 9.31
CA SER A 309 9.22 12.88 10.09
C SER A 309 9.45 14.37 9.85
N VAL A 310 10.50 14.91 10.46
CA VAL A 310 11.01 16.26 10.16
C VAL A 310 11.35 16.46 8.67
N ASN A 311 11.59 15.38 7.92
CA ASN A 311 11.84 15.40 6.48
C ASN A 311 10.57 15.22 5.63
N GLY A 312 9.39 15.33 6.23
CA GLY A 312 8.10 15.15 5.58
C GLY A 312 7.55 13.73 5.66
N CYS A 313 6.53 13.47 4.85
CA CYS A 313 5.75 12.24 4.88
C CYS A 313 6.00 11.36 3.65
N ALA A 314 6.00 10.04 3.85
CA ALA A 314 6.08 9.05 2.78
C ALA A 314 5.24 7.80 3.12
N GLY A 315 4.73 7.12 2.10
CA GLY A 315 4.18 5.77 2.26
C GLY A 315 5.28 4.78 2.63
N ILE A 316 4.99 3.84 3.53
CA ILE A 316 5.94 2.82 3.99
C ILE A 316 5.30 1.43 4.07
N ALA A 317 6.15 0.42 3.90
CA ALA A 317 5.87 -0.95 4.26
C ALA A 317 6.11 -1.16 5.76
N VAL A 318 5.31 -2.03 6.38
CA VAL A 318 5.62 -2.57 7.72
C VAL A 318 6.32 -3.91 7.54
N ASP A 319 7.43 -4.12 8.23
CA ASP A 319 8.08 -5.43 8.26
C ASP A 319 7.20 -6.42 9.03
N GLY A 320 6.45 -7.23 8.28
CA GLY A 320 5.52 -8.22 8.84
C GLY A 320 6.19 -9.32 9.66
N GLN A 321 7.51 -9.51 9.54
CA GLN A 321 8.30 -10.44 10.35
C GLN A 321 9.22 -9.71 11.35
N GLY A 322 9.12 -8.38 11.40
CA GLY A 322 9.92 -7.56 12.30
C GLY A 322 9.55 -7.83 13.76
N GLU A 323 10.57 -7.88 14.60
CA GLU A 323 10.48 -8.02 16.06
C GLU A 323 11.03 -6.76 16.73
N CYS A 324 10.63 -6.48 17.97
CA CYS A 324 11.10 -5.29 18.67
C CYS A 324 12.50 -5.54 19.23
N ASN A 325 13.45 -4.75 18.74
CA ASN A 325 14.86 -4.75 19.14
C ASN A 325 15.40 -3.31 19.13
N ALA A 326 16.65 -3.12 19.57
CA ALA A 326 17.31 -1.82 19.62
C ALA A 326 17.25 -1.02 18.30
N ASN A 327 17.23 -1.68 17.14
CA ASN A 327 17.17 -1.02 15.83
C ASN A 327 15.75 -0.71 15.35
N SER A 328 14.72 -1.25 16.01
CA SER A 328 13.32 -1.05 15.64
C SER A 328 12.56 -0.14 16.60
N VAL A 329 13.18 0.33 17.68
CA VAL A 329 12.57 1.30 18.60
C VAL A 329 12.09 2.53 17.82
N GLY A 330 10.84 2.90 18.05
CA GLY A 330 10.13 3.97 17.36
C GLY A 330 9.63 3.62 15.96
N LYS A 331 9.67 2.34 15.54
CA LYS A 331 9.15 1.86 14.25
C LYS A 331 7.93 0.96 14.43
N LEU A 332 7.13 0.86 13.37
CA LEU A 332 6.05 -0.14 13.27
C LEU A 332 6.63 -1.49 12.82
N ILE A 333 6.20 -2.57 13.47
CA ILE A 333 6.67 -3.94 13.23
C ILE A 333 5.53 -4.97 13.33
N GLY A 334 5.74 -6.13 12.73
CA GLY A 334 4.87 -7.30 12.83
C GLY A 334 3.72 -7.33 11.83
N ALA A 335 3.19 -8.52 11.57
CA ALA A 335 2.07 -8.74 10.65
C ALA A 335 0.76 -8.09 11.12
N SER A 336 0.61 -7.93 12.44
CA SER A 336 -0.36 -7.03 13.07
C SER A 336 0.42 -5.83 13.61
N PRO A 337 0.51 -4.73 12.84
CA PRO A 337 1.43 -3.64 13.14
C PRO A 337 1.31 -3.13 14.57
N SER A 338 2.44 -3.08 15.27
CA SER A 338 2.60 -2.51 16.60
C SER A 338 3.79 -1.56 16.63
N LEU A 339 3.76 -0.57 17.51
CA LEU A 339 4.86 0.36 17.72
C LEU A 339 5.83 -0.23 18.74
N CYS A 340 7.10 -0.41 18.35
CA CYS A 340 8.15 -0.80 19.28
C CYS A 340 8.54 0.41 20.14
N LEU A 341 8.16 0.38 21.42
CA LEU A 341 8.30 1.50 22.36
C LEU A 341 9.71 1.59 22.93
N LEU A 342 10.25 0.44 23.33
CA LEU A 342 11.54 0.33 23.99
C LEU A 342 12.05 -1.10 23.88
N TYR A 343 13.37 -1.24 23.86
CA TYR A 343 14.05 -2.51 23.99
C TYR A 343 15.15 -2.39 25.05
N ASN A 344 15.19 -3.32 26.00
CA ASN A 344 16.26 -3.41 27.00
C ASN A 344 17.26 -4.49 26.56
N ASP A 345 18.45 -4.07 26.11
CA ASP A 345 19.49 -4.98 25.61
C ASP A 345 20.02 -5.93 26.70
N ASP A 346 20.04 -5.49 27.97
CA ASP A 346 20.59 -6.27 29.08
C ASP A 346 19.68 -7.44 29.46
N THR A 347 18.36 -7.22 29.41
CA THR A 347 17.35 -8.22 29.78
C THR A 347 16.74 -8.93 28.59
N GLY A 348 16.93 -8.40 27.37
CA GLY A 348 16.23 -8.83 26.16
C GLY A 348 14.73 -8.58 26.19
N THR A 349 14.25 -7.66 27.04
CA THR A 349 12.82 -7.37 27.19
C THR A 349 12.36 -6.37 26.14
N GLU A 350 11.27 -6.70 25.44
CA GLU A 350 10.61 -5.82 24.48
C GLU A 350 9.32 -5.20 25.04
N TYR A 351 9.04 -3.98 24.62
CA TYR A 351 7.80 -3.27 24.93
C TYR A 351 7.16 -2.76 23.65
N ASN A 352 5.92 -3.18 23.37
CA ASN A 352 5.20 -2.87 22.14
C ASN A 352 3.82 -2.32 22.44
N ALA A 353 3.36 -1.34 21.65
CA ALA A 353 1.98 -0.84 21.68
C ALA A 353 1.24 -1.30 20.41
N ALA A 354 0.21 -2.12 20.57
CA ALA A 354 -0.65 -2.52 19.46
C ALA A 354 -1.52 -1.34 19.00
N LEU A 355 -1.65 -1.15 17.68
CA LEU A 355 -2.53 -0.14 17.10
C LEU A 355 -3.99 -0.61 17.19
N THR A 356 -4.62 -0.35 18.34
CA THR A 356 -5.99 -0.79 18.67
C THR A 356 -6.78 0.33 19.34
N GLY A 357 -8.10 0.17 19.42
CA GLY A 357 -8.99 1.16 20.04
C GLY A 357 -9.27 2.39 19.17
N GLU A 358 -10.42 3.02 19.38
CA GLU A 358 -10.74 4.30 18.75
C GLU A 358 -10.11 5.47 19.54
N ASP A 359 -10.08 5.34 20.86
CA ASP A 359 -9.48 6.32 21.76
C ASP A 359 -7.95 6.26 21.68
N ALA A 360 -7.33 7.45 21.72
CA ALA A 360 -5.89 7.55 21.80
C ALA A 360 -5.39 7.21 23.20
N VAL A 361 -4.37 6.37 23.29
CA VAL A 361 -3.65 6.04 24.51
C VAL A 361 -2.22 6.55 24.40
N GLY A 362 -1.76 7.26 25.43
CA GLY A 362 -0.41 7.79 25.50
C GLY A 362 0.63 6.69 25.76
N TYR A 363 1.82 6.81 25.15
CA TYR A 363 2.99 5.99 25.43
C TYR A 363 4.27 6.82 25.35
N MET A 364 5.32 6.38 26.06
CA MET A 364 6.68 6.89 25.89
C MET A 364 7.47 5.97 24.97
N VAL A 365 8.15 6.56 24.00
CA VAL A 365 9.00 5.86 23.03
C VAL A 365 10.44 6.27 23.27
N GLY A 366 11.31 5.29 23.49
CA GLY A 366 12.75 5.53 23.64
C GLY A 366 13.44 5.89 22.33
N TYR A 367 14.71 6.27 22.42
CA TYR A 367 15.53 6.50 21.23
C TYR A 367 15.77 5.21 20.44
N GLY A 368 15.57 5.29 19.13
CA GLY A 368 16.00 4.28 18.16
C GLY A 368 16.66 4.94 16.97
N VAL A 369 17.66 4.26 16.38
CA VAL A 369 18.36 4.78 15.19
C VAL A 369 17.39 4.89 14.02
N GLY A 370 17.26 6.11 13.49
CA GLY A 370 16.33 6.43 12.41
C GLY A 370 14.86 6.46 12.83
N ASN A 371 14.58 6.75 14.10
CA ASN A 371 13.21 6.99 14.56
C ASN A 371 12.57 8.14 13.78
N ILE A 372 11.25 8.05 13.56
CA ILE A 372 10.49 9.04 12.79
C ILE A 372 10.24 10.34 13.57
N PHE A 373 10.31 10.26 14.91
CA PHE A 373 10.00 11.35 15.84
C PHE A 373 11.11 12.40 15.94
N GLY A 374 12.29 12.14 15.37
CA GLY A 374 13.43 13.06 15.40
C GLY A 374 14.05 13.20 16.79
N ILE A 375 13.86 12.23 17.68
CA ILE A 375 14.47 12.25 19.02
C ILE A 375 15.93 11.82 18.97
N GLU A 376 16.74 12.43 19.84
CA GLU A 376 18.16 12.14 20.02
C GLU A 376 18.39 11.05 21.08
N GLU A 377 19.63 10.59 21.20
CA GLU A 377 20.03 9.60 22.21
C GLU A 377 19.72 10.12 23.63
N ASN A 378 19.28 9.23 24.52
CA ASN A 378 18.82 9.53 25.89
C ASN A 378 17.56 10.41 25.99
N ARG A 379 16.83 10.61 24.87
CA ARG A 379 15.53 11.29 24.87
C ARG A 379 14.39 10.32 24.59
N TYR A 380 13.19 10.76 24.94
CA TYR A 380 11.95 10.01 24.77
C TYR A 380 10.89 10.86 24.06
N ALA A 381 10.10 10.23 23.19
CA ALA A 381 8.93 10.87 22.57
C ALA A 381 7.66 10.43 23.30
N PHE A 382 6.82 11.40 23.67
CA PHE A 382 5.45 11.13 24.12
C PHE A 382 4.53 11.04 22.90
N VAL A 383 3.90 9.87 22.70
CA VAL A 383 3.08 9.59 21.52
C VAL A 383 1.69 9.10 21.91
N ASN A 384 0.70 9.48 21.12
CA ASN A 384 -0.68 9.04 21.20
C ASN A 384 -0.91 7.94 20.16
N VAL A 385 -1.35 6.75 20.60
CA VAL A 385 -1.57 5.57 19.75
C VAL A 385 -3.04 5.17 19.77
N ASN A 386 -3.59 4.90 18.58
CA ASN A 386 -4.91 4.27 18.41
C ASN A 386 -4.90 3.32 17.20
N ALA A 387 -6.05 2.78 16.81
CA ALA A 387 -6.18 1.86 15.67
C ALA A 387 -5.81 2.46 14.30
N SER A 388 -5.72 3.78 14.19
CA SER A 388 -5.51 4.49 12.92
C SER A 388 -4.19 5.27 12.84
N SER A 389 -3.53 5.55 13.97
CA SER A 389 -2.33 6.37 13.98
C SER A 389 -1.49 6.21 15.25
N VAL A 390 -0.22 6.61 15.13
CA VAL A 390 0.73 6.91 16.18
C VAL A 390 1.17 8.35 15.96
N GLN A 391 0.93 9.26 16.89
CA GLN A 391 1.24 10.68 16.70
C GLN A 391 2.03 11.22 17.88
N MET A 392 3.12 11.92 17.64
CA MET A 392 3.81 12.67 18.68
C MET A 392 2.85 13.71 19.27
N SER A 393 2.76 13.74 20.60
CA SER A 393 1.88 14.67 21.29
C SER A 393 2.35 16.11 21.09
N THR A 394 1.41 16.99 20.76
CA THR A 394 1.62 18.43 20.67
C THR A 394 1.07 19.18 21.87
N GLU A 395 0.54 18.45 22.86
CA GLU A 395 -0.01 19.03 24.08
C GLU A 395 1.13 19.32 25.05
N TYR A 396 1.12 20.51 25.64
CA TYR A 396 2.09 20.85 26.67
C TYR A 396 1.78 20.08 27.95
N GLN A 397 2.67 19.16 28.30
CA GLN A 397 2.66 18.46 29.58
C GLN A 397 4.08 18.56 30.15
N LYS A 398 4.22 19.23 31.30
CA LYS A 398 5.55 19.46 31.87
C LYS A 398 6.18 18.17 32.40
N TYR A 399 5.34 17.30 32.96
CA TYR A 399 5.74 16.03 33.57
C TYR A 399 4.81 14.92 33.09
N VAL A 400 5.39 13.78 32.73
CA VAL A 400 4.68 12.55 32.36
C VAL A 400 5.20 11.42 33.25
N TYR A 401 4.30 10.57 33.73
CA TYR A 401 4.66 9.46 34.63
C TYR A 401 4.17 8.14 34.04
N ILE A 402 5.07 7.14 34.01
CA ILE A 402 4.71 5.77 33.66
C ILE A 402 4.45 4.99 34.94
N LYS A 403 3.24 4.43 35.08
CA LYS A 403 2.86 3.50 36.14
C LYS A 403 2.63 2.13 35.50
N SER A 404 3.61 1.22 35.61
CA SER A 404 3.61 -0.07 34.89
C SER A 404 3.63 0.07 33.36
N ASP A 405 3.02 -0.83 32.59
CA ASP A 405 2.91 -0.79 31.12
C ASP A 405 1.86 0.22 30.60
N HIS A 406 1.32 1.07 31.48
CA HIS A 406 0.31 2.08 31.18
C HIS A 406 0.72 3.48 31.66
N LEU A 407 0.36 4.52 30.90
CA LEU A 407 0.55 5.93 31.30
C LEU A 407 -0.68 6.45 32.05
N ASP A 408 -0.44 7.08 33.21
CA ASP A 408 -1.43 7.90 33.92
C ASP A 408 -1.03 9.38 33.79
N GLU A 409 -1.89 10.21 33.20
CA GLU A 409 -1.68 11.66 33.12
C GLU A 409 -1.98 12.33 34.47
N GLN A 410 -1.10 13.25 34.91
CA GLN A 410 -1.35 13.98 36.15
C GLN A 410 -2.22 15.22 35.92
N GLY A 411 -3.36 15.28 36.60
CA GLY A 411 -4.07 16.53 36.85
C GLY A 411 -3.19 17.53 37.62
N SER A 412 -3.35 18.82 37.34
CA SER A 412 -2.46 19.96 37.66
C SER A 412 -2.11 20.26 39.13
N SER A 413 -2.01 19.31 40.06
CA SER A 413 -1.66 19.60 41.47
C SER A 413 -0.88 18.50 42.19
N GLY A 414 0.46 18.67 42.22
CA GLY A 414 1.38 18.16 43.26
C GLY A 414 2.02 16.79 43.02
N CYS A 415 3.36 16.69 43.06
CA CYS A 415 4.10 15.43 42.87
C CYS A 415 3.47 14.24 43.62
N PRO A 416 3.37 13.04 43.00
CA PRO A 416 2.84 11.85 43.66
C PRO A 416 3.64 11.57 44.93
N ALA A 417 2.96 11.63 46.06
CA ALA A 417 3.54 11.35 47.35
C ALA A 417 3.68 9.84 47.51
N LYS A 418 4.83 9.30 47.10
CA LYS A 418 5.32 7.93 47.35
C LYS A 418 4.52 6.79 46.72
N GLU A 419 4.99 6.27 45.58
CA GLU A 419 4.83 4.87 45.17
C GLU A 419 6.10 4.47 44.36
N GLU A 420 6.62 3.27 44.60
CA GLU A 420 8.01 2.85 44.32
C GLU A 420 8.34 2.49 42.86
N GLU A 421 7.50 2.82 41.88
CA GLU A 421 7.68 2.33 40.48
C GLU A 421 7.29 3.34 39.40
N LEU A 422 7.47 4.65 39.64
CA LEU A 422 7.17 5.68 38.65
C LEU A 422 8.44 6.21 37.98
N ASN A 423 8.53 5.99 36.66
CA ASN A 423 9.45 6.75 35.83
C ASN A 423 8.83 8.12 35.52
N GLU A 424 9.49 9.17 36.01
CA GLU A 424 9.12 10.56 35.75
C GLU A 424 9.91 11.07 34.55
N PHE A 425 9.22 11.68 33.61
CA PHE A 425 9.79 12.31 32.44
C PHE A 425 9.50 13.80 32.49
N MET A 426 10.52 14.63 32.27
CA MET A 426 10.39 16.07 32.24
C MET A 426 10.55 16.57 30.80
N LEU A 427 9.66 17.47 30.40
CA LEU A 427 9.74 18.15 29.10
C LEU A 427 11.10 18.85 28.99
N GLU A 428 11.80 18.61 27.88
CA GLU A 428 13.19 19.08 27.72
C GLU A 428 13.27 20.60 27.53
N ASP A 429 12.40 21.13 26.67
CA ASP A 429 12.33 22.55 26.32
C ASP A 429 10.86 22.94 26.17
N ASP A 430 10.46 24.06 26.79
CA ASP A 430 9.11 24.62 26.68
C ASP A 430 8.72 24.97 25.22
N ASN A 431 9.69 25.01 24.30
CA ASN A 431 9.49 25.25 22.87
C ASN A 431 9.42 23.97 22.02
N ILE A 432 9.73 22.79 22.58
CA ILE A 432 9.74 21.50 21.86
C ILE A 432 8.74 20.56 22.54
N TYR A 433 7.50 20.58 22.06
CA TYR A 433 6.45 19.71 22.59
C TYR A 433 6.71 18.24 22.21
N GLY A 434 6.39 17.34 23.16
CA GLY A 434 6.44 15.90 22.92
C GLY A 434 7.80 15.23 23.15
N VAL A 435 8.87 15.97 23.43
CA VAL A 435 10.22 15.43 23.69
C VAL A 435 10.61 15.60 25.15
N TYR A 436 11.01 14.50 25.78
CA TYR A 436 11.25 14.42 27.21
C TYR A 436 12.62 13.81 27.52
N THR A 437 13.10 14.15 28.72
CA THR A 437 14.25 13.53 29.37
C THR A 437 13.77 12.76 30.59
N LEU A 438 14.47 11.67 30.92
CA LEU A 438 14.17 10.90 32.12
C LEU A 438 14.64 11.70 33.35
N ASN A 439 13.72 12.00 34.27
CA ASN A 439 14.01 12.70 35.52
C ASN A 439 14.42 11.68 36.61
N CYS A 440 15.69 11.28 36.60
CA CYS A 440 16.26 10.45 37.66
C CYS A 440 16.63 11.34 38.85
N VAL A 441 16.02 11.11 40.01
CA VAL A 441 16.42 11.74 41.28
C VAL A 441 17.49 10.85 41.90
N ASP A 442 18.69 11.40 42.11
CA ASP A 442 19.78 10.72 42.82
C ASP A 442 19.30 10.21 44.19
N SER A 443 19.72 8.99 44.55
CA SER A 443 19.50 8.31 45.85
C SER A 443 18.25 7.43 46.04
N GLN A 444 17.56 7.02 44.98
CA GLN A 444 16.61 5.90 45.08
C GLN A 444 17.03 4.83 44.08
N GLU A 445 17.30 3.60 44.56
CA GLU A 445 17.48 2.44 43.69
C GLU A 445 16.22 2.31 42.84
N LYS A 446 16.30 2.73 41.58
CA LYS A 446 15.23 2.69 40.60
C LYS A 446 15.51 1.53 39.65
N ASP A 447 15.02 0.35 39.99
CA ASP A 447 14.86 -0.71 39.01
C ASP A 447 13.80 -0.26 38.01
N ASN A 448 14.23 0.43 36.95
CA ASN A 448 13.65 0.55 35.61
C ASN A 448 14.10 1.87 34.96
N LEU A 449 14.87 1.78 33.88
CA LEU A 449 15.27 2.85 32.93
C LEU A 449 16.27 3.93 33.37
N CYS A 450 16.55 4.12 34.65
CA CYS A 450 17.67 4.99 35.06
C CYS A 450 18.99 4.21 34.87
N PRO A 451 19.88 4.59 33.95
CA PRO A 451 21.20 3.97 33.88
C PRO A 451 21.89 4.21 35.22
N GLY A 452 22.22 3.13 35.92
CA GLY A 452 23.00 3.20 37.15
C GLY A 452 24.27 4.00 36.85
N SER A 453 24.45 5.13 37.53
CA SER A 453 25.65 5.92 37.40
C SER A 453 26.85 5.00 37.63
N GLU A 454 27.70 4.83 36.62
CA GLU A 454 29.00 4.21 36.82
C GLU A 454 29.70 5.00 37.93
N SER A 455 29.82 4.36 39.09
CA SER A 455 30.62 4.82 40.20
C SER A 455 32.04 5.02 39.68
N THR A 456 32.36 6.28 39.36
CA THR A 456 33.74 6.74 39.26
C THR A 456 34.36 6.53 40.62
N THR A 457 34.99 5.37 40.78
CA THR A 457 35.81 5.06 41.95
C THR A 457 37.00 5.99 41.90
N ASP A 458 36.90 7.07 42.66
CA ASP A 458 38.01 7.91 43.08
C ASP A 458 39.12 7.01 43.64
N THR A 459 40.12 6.75 42.81
CA THR A 459 41.40 6.20 43.26
C THR A 459 42.24 7.35 43.79
N ALA A 460 41.91 7.80 45.00
CA ALA A 460 42.76 8.69 45.76
C ALA A 460 43.87 7.87 46.45
N GLY A 461 45.06 7.93 45.83
CA GLY A 461 46.32 8.23 46.50
C GLY A 461 46.83 7.30 47.60
N ALA A 462 47.87 6.54 47.23
CA ALA A 462 48.88 6.04 48.16
C ALA A 462 49.83 7.17 48.64
N ASP A 463 50.44 6.92 49.80
CA ASP A 463 51.68 7.46 50.37
C ASP A 463 51.71 8.90 50.95
N GLU A 464 51.73 9.00 52.29
CA GLU A 464 52.96 9.19 53.11
C GLU A 464 52.77 8.69 54.55
#